data_AF-A0A1F3NQP1-F1
#
_entry.id   AF-A0A1F3NQP1-F1
#
_cell.length_a   1.000
_cell.length_b   1.000
_cell.length_c   1.000
_cell.angle_alpha   90.00
_cell.angle_beta   90.00
_cell.angle_gamma   90.00
#
_symmetry.space_group_name_H-M   'P 1'
#
loop_
_entity.id
_entity.type
_entity.pdbx_description
1 polymer ?
#
loop_
_entity_poly.entity_id
_entity_poly.type
_entity_poly.pdbx_seq_one_letter_code
_entity_poly.pdbx_strand_id
1 'polypeptide(L)' 'MGNLNLPFDWPRINQFQEWFTPETGKNYSVKVNGVESFYKGEALHNGIHLRMQKGDRLRIDVVELQD' A
#
# COMPACT_ATOMS: atom_id res chain seq x y z
N MET A 1 -31.63 24.56 -19.33
CA MET A 1 -30.34 23.92 -18.99
C MET A 1 -30.61 22.43 -18.86
N GLY A 2 -29.96 21.63 -19.70
CA GLY A 2 -30.38 20.26 -20.00
C GLY A 2 -30.07 19.27 -18.88
N ASN A 3 -31.03 18.37 -18.62
CA ASN A 3 -30.82 17.17 -17.82
C ASN A 3 -29.76 16.31 -18.49
N LEU A 4 -28.73 15.94 -17.74
CA LEU A 4 -27.75 14.94 -18.17
C LEU A 4 -28.48 13.60 -18.30
N ASN A 5 -28.70 13.18 -19.54
CA ASN A 5 -29.38 11.93 -19.90
C ASN A 5 -28.38 10.76 -19.81
N LEU A 6 -27.81 10.56 -18.62
CA LEU A 6 -26.89 9.47 -18.36
C LEU A 6 -27.70 8.19 -18.12
N PRO A 7 -27.30 7.03 -18.67
CA PRO A 7 -27.89 5.77 -18.25
C PRO A 7 -27.71 5.65 -16.73
N PHE A 8 -28.78 5.22 -16.05
CA PHE A 8 -28.83 5.02 -14.59
C PHE A 8 -27.67 4.15 -14.05
N ASP A 9 -27.02 3.38 -14.92
CA ASP A 9 -25.91 2.47 -14.59
C ASP A 9 -24.51 3.03 -14.93
N TRP A 10 -24.24 4.30 -14.66
CA TRP A 10 -22.86 4.81 -14.65
C TRP A 10 -22.68 5.91 -13.60
N PRO A 11 -21.70 5.83 -12.67
CA PRO A 11 -20.35 5.35 -12.97
C PRO A 11 -19.63 4.59 -11.83
N ARG A 12 -18.93 3.50 -12.15
CA ARG A 12 -17.70 3.13 -11.40
C ARG A 12 -16.58 4.14 -11.72
N ILE A 13 -16.86 5.43 -11.59
CA ILE A 13 -15.88 6.51 -11.65
C ILE A 13 -15.12 6.43 -10.32
N ASN A 14 -13.83 6.15 -10.42
CA ASN A 14 -12.83 6.19 -9.35
C ASN A 14 -13.21 5.52 -8.02
N GLN A 15 -13.24 4.20 -8.02
CA GLN A 15 -12.77 3.46 -6.83
C GLN A 15 -11.27 3.22 -6.97
N PHE A 16 -10.47 4.27 -7.17
CA PHE A 16 -9.02 4.10 -7.16
C PHE A 16 -8.66 3.44 -5.84
N GLN A 17 -7.94 2.32 -5.90
CA GLN A 17 -7.36 1.75 -4.69
C GLN A 17 -6.56 2.85 -4.01
N GLU A 18 -6.87 3.12 -2.75
CA GLU A 18 -6.00 3.97 -1.94
C GLU A 18 -4.64 3.28 -1.90
N TRP A 19 -3.64 3.93 -2.49
CA TRP A 19 -2.28 3.45 -2.42
C TRP A 19 -1.85 3.56 -0.96
N PHE A 20 -1.51 2.42 -0.35
CA PHE A 20 -0.87 2.43 0.95
C PHE A 20 0.47 3.16 0.83
N THR A 21 0.51 4.40 1.31
CA THR A 21 1.68 5.27 1.25
C THR A 21 2.14 5.50 2.69
N PRO A 22 3.37 5.10 3.07
CA PRO A 22 3.89 5.37 4.39
C PRO A 22 3.89 6.87 4.68
N GLU A 23 3.43 7.28 5.86
CA GLU A 23 3.44 8.66 6.32
C GLU A 23 4.69 8.95 7.15
N THR A 24 5.31 10.11 6.95
CA THR A 24 6.47 10.55 7.75
C THR A 24 6.11 10.64 9.23
N GLY A 25 6.99 10.15 10.11
CA GLY A 25 6.80 10.17 11.56
C GLY A 25 5.99 8.98 12.10
N LYS A 26 5.25 8.25 11.27
CA LYS A 26 4.56 7.01 11.66
C LYS A 26 5.52 5.84 11.77
N ASN A 27 5.15 4.86 12.59
CA ASN A 27 5.86 3.60 12.75
C ASN A 27 5.15 2.49 11.97
N TYR A 28 5.92 1.60 11.36
CA TYR A 28 5.40 0.49 10.56
C TYR A 28 6.08 -0.81 10.97
N SER A 29 5.29 -1.87 11.07
CA SER A 29 5.78 -3.25 11.04
C SER A 29 5.77 -3.75 9.59
N VAL A 30 6.92 -4.25 9.15
CA VAL A 30 7.09 -4.91 7.86
C VAL A 30 7.49 -6.35 8.11
N LYS A 31 6.68 -7.28 7.61
CA LYS A 31 6.92 -8.71 7.73
C LYS A 31 7.24 -9.31 6.37
N VAL A 32 8.44 -9.86 6.22
CA VAL A 32 8.88 -10.55 5.01
C VAL A 32 9.00 -12.03 5.32
N ASN A 33 8.15 -12.86 4.70
CA ASN A 33 8.09 -14.31 4.93
C ASN A 33 8.04 -14.71 6.42
N GLY A 34 7.30 -13.93 7.22
CA GLY A 34 7.15 -14.16 8.66
C GLY A 34 8.21 -13.50 9.54
N VAL A 35 9.31 -12.98 8.98
CA VAL A 35 10.32 -12.22 9.73
C VAL A 35 9.89 -10.76 9.79
N GLU A 36 9.75 -10.25 11.01
CA GLU A 36 9.24 -8.91 11.29
C GLU A 36 10.36 -7.90 11.55
N SER A 37 10.18 -6.67 11.09
CA SER A 37 11.11 -5.56 11.28
C SER A 37 10.33 -4.25 11.35
N PHE A 38 10.85 -3.29 12.12
CA PHE A 38 10.19 -2.01 12.39
C PHE A 38 10.87 -0.88 11.65
N TYR A 39 10.08 -0.03 11.00
CA TYR A 39 10.55 1.09 10.20
C TYR A 39 9.76 2.36 10.52
N LYS A 40 10.42 3.51 10.38
CA LYS A 40 9.74 4.80 10.26
C LYS A 40 9.25 5.00 8.83
N GLY A 41 8.16 5.75 8.66
CA GLY A 41 7.61 6.01 7.33
C GLY A 41 8.60 6.68 6.38
N GLU A 42 9.42 7.62 6.88
CA GLU A 42 10.48 8.26 6.10
C GLU A 42 11.57 7.28 5.63
N ALA A 43 11.81 6.19 6.37
CA ALA A 43 12.72 5.14 5.93
C ALA A 43 12.11 4.32 4.79
N LEU A 44 10.80 4.07 4.83
CA LEU A 44 10.08 3.31 3.79
C LEU A 44 9.99 4.06 2.46
N HIS A 45 10.04 5.41 2.46
CA HIS A 45 10.15 6.19 1.22
C HIS A 45 11.44 5.91 0.44
N ASN A 46 12.51 5.45 1.10
CA ASN A 46 13.74 5.04 0.42
C ASN A 46 13.65 3.62 -0.17
N GLY A 47 12.57 2.89 0.12
CA GLY A 47 12.37 1.50 -0.26
C GLY A 47 13.14 0.50 0.61
N ILE A 48 12.82 -0.80 0.43
CA ILE A 48 13.49 -1.91 1.11
C ILE A 48 14.16 -2.77 0.05
N HIS A 49 15.46 -3.01 0.22
CA HIS A 49 16.20 -3.89 -0.67
C HIS A 49 15.91 -5.36 -0.33
N LEU A 50 15.34 -6.09 -1.28
CA LEU A 50 15.05 -7.51 -1.16
C LEU A 50 15.87 -8.29 -2.19
N ARG A 51 16.51 -9.38 -1.74
CA ARG A 51 17.20 -10.31 -2.63
C ARG A 51 16.30 -11.51 -2.91
N MET A 52 16.12 -11.83 -4.18
CA MET A 52 15.32 -12.96 -4.65
C MET A 52 16.12 -13.80 -5.63
N GLN A 53 15.83 -15.10 -5.67
CA GLN A 53 16.32 -16.05 -6.65
C GLN A 53 15.17 -16.56 -7.53
N LYS A 54 15.53 -17.21 -8.64
CA LYS A 54 14.54 -17.81 -9.55
C LYS A 54 13.70 -18.84 -8.80
N GLY A 55 12.38 -18.62 -8.76
CA GLY A 55 11.42 -19.52 -8.12
C GLY A 55 11.02 -19.10 -6.70
N ASP A 56 11.64 -18.06 -6.13
CA ASP A 56 11.25 -17.55 -4.81
C ASP A 56 9.86 -16.93 -4.84
N ARG A 57 9.10 -17.16 -3.76
CA ARG A 57 7.90 -16.40 -3.45
C ARG A 57 8.13 -15.57 -2.19
N LEU A 58 7.97 -14.27 -2.31
CA LEU A 58 7.95 -13.36 -1.17
C LEU A 58 6.51 -13.00 -0.83
N ARG A 59 6.19 -13.08 0.47
CA ARG A 59 5.02 -12.43 1.06
C ARG A 59 5.52 -11.29 1.92
N ILE A 60 4.97 -10.11 1.66
CA ILE A 60 5.27 -8.88 2.41
C ILE A 60 3.96 -8.40 3.00
N ASP A 61 3.89 -8.34 4.32
CA ASP A 61 2.78 -7.72 5.04
C ASP A 61 3.30 -6.41 5.64
N VAL A 62 2.60 -5.31 5.43
CA VAL A 62 2.97 -3.98 5.96
C VAL A 62 1.80 -3.45 6.77
N VAL A 63 2.07 -3.04 8.01
CA VAL A 63 1.05 -2.56 8.94
C VAL A 63 1.56 -1.28 9.60
N GLU A 64 0.75 -0.22 9.57
CA GLU A 64 0.98 0.96 10.41
C GLU A 64 0.72 0.59 11.88
N LEU A 65 1.67 0.90 12.75
CA LEU A 65 1.51 0.77 14.19
C LEU A 65 0.80 2.01 14.71
N GLN A 66 -0.35 1.80 15.34
CA GLN A 66 -1.02 2.85 16.12
C GLN A 66 -0.34 2.89 17.49
N ASP A 67 0.13 4.07 17.89
CA ASP A 67 0.61 4.34 19.25
C ASP A 67 -0.56 4.37 20.25
#